data_AF-A0A8H4ESF8-F1
#
_entry.id   AF-A0A8H4ESF8-F1
#
_cell.length_a   1.000
_cell.length_b   1.000
_cell.length_c   1.000
_cell.angle_alpha   90.00
_cell.angle_beta   90.00
_cell.angle_gamma   90.00
#
_symmetry.space_group_name_H-M   'P 1'
#
loop_
_entity.id
_entity.type
_entity.pdbx_description
1 polymer ?
#
loop_
_entity_poly.entity_id
_entity_poly.type
_entity_poly.pdbx_seq_one_letter_code
_entity_poly.pdbx_strand_id
1 'polypeptide(L)'
;MCSQEDVEVMKAYLRSTSPNEWSFNRFLYDNRSYLIANDCKNNWDVLNSVWKNKFTDIIMKQTSEEIIINKIQEEETLEHLWFYIENSQTIDVLKHHLKQKNLVSKCVSYKEEEEDEKDEGDEDEDEDDGEDEDENDEDDEDEDKDDEDEEDEEERNDEKGEDESNDSDGVDTKKTKSSFVDKILKTIKRYIETTPPNDWSYNKFLQKNEDILIAKYDHHKNWQDQNSVLKKNFIETARQTITDELIINKLKNERIDKNLWIKIANAKKEIIKIRRKINKNMKDTIRNEIRQIINNELNDIKDQIRKEISQELNDIKEQIREISQE
;
A
#
# COMPACT_ATOMS: atom_id res chain seq x y z
N MET A 1 7.35 -18.54 0.03
CA MET A 1 7.42 -19.64 -0.97
C MET A 1 6.01 -19.83 -1.52
N CYS A 2 5.84 -19.95 -2.85
CA CYS A 2 4.53 -20.28 -3.44
C CYS A 2 4.04 -21.64 -2.94
N SER A 3 2.78 -21.72 -2.52
CA SER A 3 2.09 -22.92 -2.06
C SER A 3 1.82 -23.91 -3.20
N GLN A 4 1.38 -25.11 -2.85
CA GLN A 4 0.93 -26.10 -3.84
C GLN A 4 -0.35 -25.64 -4.56
N GLU A 5 -1.20 -24.88 -3.88
CA GLU A 5 -2.41 -24.30 -4.48
C GLU A 5 -2.07 -23.29 -5.57
N ASP A 6 -1.08 -22.42 -5.35
CA ASP A 6 -0.64 -21.43 -6.34
C ASP A 6 -0.20 -22.13 -7.64
N VAL A 7 0.53 -23.25 -7.50
CA VAL A 7 0.98 -24.07 -8.63
C VAL A 7 -0.20 -24.68 -9.39
N GLU A 8 -1.23 -25.15 -8.70
CA GLU A 8 -2.42 -25.70 -9.35
C GLU A 8 -3.24 -24.62 -10.06
N VAL A 9 -3.30 -23.39 -9.52
CA VAL A 9 -3.92 -22.24 -10.20
C VAL A 9 -3.17 -21.89 -11.49
N MET A 10 -1.84 -21.84 -11.46
CA MET A 10 -1.02 -21.63 -12.67
C MET A 10 -1.25 -22.72 -13.71
N LYS A 11 -1.25 -24.00 -13.31
CA LYS A 11 -1.54 -25.12 -14.23
C LYS A 11 -2.97 -25.09 -14.77
N ALA A 12 -3.94 -24.65 -13.98
CA ALA A 12 -5.32 -24.51 -14.43
C ALA A 12 -5.43 -23.45 -15.52
N TYR A 13 -4.76 -22.31 -15.34
CA TYR A 13 -4.68 -21.25 -16.34
C TYR A 13 -4.03 -21.72 -17.65
N LEU A 14 -2.89 -22.42 -17.57
CA LEU A 14 -2.20 -22.91 -18.77
C LEU A 14 -3.01 -23.96 -19.52
N ARG A 15 -3.81 -24.79 -18.82
CA ARG A 15 -4.72 -25.76 -19.44
C ARG A 15 -5.93 -25.10 -20.11
N SER A 16 -6.34 -23.92 -19.65
CA SER A 16 -7.51 -23.21 -20.18
C SER A 16 -7.18 -22.18 -21.26
N THR A 17 -5.90 -21.98 -21.57
CA THR A 17 -5.42 -21.01 -22.56
C THR A 17 -4.53 -21.68 -23.59
N SER A 18 -4.59 -21.21 -24.85
CA SER A 18 -3.73 -21.79 -25.88
C SER A 18 -2.26 -21.37 -25.67
N PRO A 19 -1.25 -22.18 -26.05
CA PRO A 19 0.15 -21.84 -25.84
C PRO A 19 0.59 -20.47 -26.39
N ASN A 20 -0.01 -20.04 -27.50
CA ASN A 20 0.28 -18.76 -28.13
C ASN A 20 -0.27 -17.56 -27.33
N GLU A 21 -1.23 -17.81 -26.44
CA GLU A 21 -1.89 -16.83 -25.57
C GLU A 21 -1.31 -16.82 -24.14
N TRP A 22 -0.36 -17.71 -23.83
CA TRP A 22 0.29 -17.72 -22.53
C TRP A 22 1.05 -16.40 -22.31
N SER A 23 0.64 -15.67 -21.28
CA SER A 23 1.25 -14.43 -20.83
C SER A 23 1.16 -14.38 -19.32
N PHE A 24 2.27 -14.00 -18.68
CA PHE A 24 2.31 -13.86 -17.23
C PHE A 24 1.46 -12.67 -16.78
N ASN A 25 1.46 -11.55 -17.51
CA ASN A 25 0.57 -10.43 -17.21
C ASN A 25 -0.91 -10.82 -17.33
N ARG A 26 -1.24 -11.64 -18.34
CA ARG A 26 -2.61 -12.12 -18.52
C ARG A 26 -3.03 -13.06 -17.40
N PHE A 27 -2.15 -13.96 -16.99
CA PHE A 27 -2.33 -14.79 -15.80
C PHE A 27 -2.61 -13.94 -14.56
N LEU A 28 -1.80 -12.92 -14.29
CA LEU A 28 -1.99 -12.01 -13.15
C LEU A 28 -3.35 -11.28 -13.21
N TYR A 29 -3.76 -10.86 -14.41
CA TYR A 29 -5.03 -10.15 -14.61
C TYR A 29 -6.25 -11.04 -14.36
N ASP A 30 -6.23 -12.25 -14.93
CA ASP A 30 -7.33 -13.20 -14.86
C ASP A 30 -7.47 -13.80 -13.45
N ASN A 31 -6.35 -13.96 -12.73
CA ASN A 31 -6.32 -14.53 -11.38
C ASN A 31 -6.18 -13.48 -10.27
N ARG A 32 -6.41 -12.19 -10.57
CA ARG A 32 -6.20 -11.09 -9.62
C ARG A 32 -6.89 -11.27 -8.27
N SER A 33 -8.11 -11.82 -8.25
CA SER A 33 -8.87 -11.99 -7.00
C SER A 33 -8.22 -13.02 -6.07
N TYR A 34 -7.64 -14.08 -6.65
CA TYR A 34 -6.89 -15.11 -5.91
C TYR A 34 -5.60 -14.52 -5.33
N LEU A 35 -4.86 -13.77 -6.17
CA LEU A 35 -3.61 -13.09 -5.76
C LEU A 35 -3.85 -12.09 -4.62
N ILE A 36 -4.95 -11.33 -4.70
CA ILE A 36 -5.36 -10.38 -3.66
C ILE A 36 -5.64 -11.11 -2.33
N ALA A 37 -6.25 -12.29 -2.38
CA ALA A 37 -6.68 -13.03 -1.19
C ALA A 37 -5.54 -13.77 -0.48
N ASN A 38 -4.57 -14.31 -1.21
CA ASN A 38 -3.62 -15.27 -0.65
C ASN A 38 -2.24 -14.71 -0.27
N ASP A 39 -1.82 -13.53 -0.76
CA ASP A 39 -0.41 -13.13 -0.66
C ASP A 39 -0.20 -11.69 -0.13
N CYS A 40 -0.62 -11.45 1.12
CA CYS A 40 -0.65 -10.11 1.75
C CYS A 40 0.58 -9.73 2.59
N LYS A 41 1.57 -10.62 2.76
CA LYS A 41 2.64 -10.42 3.78
C LYS A 41 4.04 -10.12 3.22
N ASN A 42 4.28 -10.33 1.94
CA ASN A 42 5.63 -10.17 1.36
C ASN A 42 5.69 -9.00 0.37
N ASN A 43 6.89 -8.42 0.20
CA ASN A 43 7.14 -7.39 -0.80
C ASN A 43 6.82 -7.92 -2.21
N TRP A 44 5.98 -7.21 -2.96
CA TRP A 44 5.54 -7.62 -4.29
C TRP A 44 6.69 -7.82 -5.28
N ASP A 45 7.78 -7.06 -5.20
CA ASP A 45 8.91 -7.27 -6.13
C ASP A 45 9.51 -8.69 -5.97
N VAL A 46 9.55 -9.16 -4.73
CA VAL A 46 10.01 -10.51 -4.38
C VAL A 46 8.98 -11.54 -4.83
N LEU A 47 7.69 -11.30 -4.58
CA LEU A 47 6.61 -12.19 -5.00
C LEU A 47 6.52 -12.30 -6.51
N ASN A 48 6.52 -11.19 -7.23
CA ASN A 48 6.45 -11.12 -8.68
C ASN A 48 7.57 -11.95 -9.32
N SER A 49 8.80 -11.79 -8.83
CA SER A 49 9.94 -12.59 -9.29
C SER A 49 9.73 -14.09 -9.00
N VAL A 50 9.32 -14.46 -7.78
CA VAL A 50 9.05 -15.85 -7.40
C VAL A 50 7.94 -16.48 -8.25
N TRP A 51 6.85 -15.75 -8.46
CA TRP A 51 5.70 -16.20 -9.24
C TRP A 51 6.03 -16.29 -10.72
N LYS A 52 6.74 -15.32 -11.29
CA LYS A 52 7.18 -15.33 -12.69
C LYS A 52 8.15 -16.49 -12.96
N ASN A 53 9.09 -16.73 -12.04
CA ASN A 53 10.02 -17.86 -12.14
C ASN A 53 9.28 -19.19 -12.09
N LYS A 54 8.36 -19.38 -11.13
CA LYS A 54 7.56 -20.60 -11.05
C LYS A 54 6.63 -20.80 -12.24
N PHE A 55 6.01 -19.73 -12.73
CA PHE A 55 5.16 -19.78 -13.92
C PHE A 55 5.98 -20.23 -15.14
N THR A 56 7.18 -19.68 -15.29
CA THR A 56 8.13 -20.08 -16.33
C THR A 56 8.57 -21.54 -16.18
N ASP A 57 8.89 -21.99 -14.96
CA ASP A 57 9.28 -23.38 -14.68
C ASP A 57 8.16 -24.38 -15.03
N ILE A 58 6.90 -24.01 -14.79
CA ILE A 58 5.75 -24.85 -15.14
C ILE A 58 5.62 -24.94 -16.66
N ILE A 59 5.80 -23.83 -17.37
CA ILE A 59 5.78 -23.80 -18.84
C ILE A 59 6.91 -24.63 -19.44
N MET A 60 8.14 -24.51 -18.94
CA MET A 60 9.28 -25.32 -19.37
C MET A 60 9.03 -26.83 -19.21
N LYS A 61 8.21 -27.25 -18.25
CA LYS A 61 7.82 -28.65 -18.06
C LYS A 61 6.71 -29.11 -19.00
N GLN A 62 5.92 -28.18 -19.54
CA GLN A 62 4.76 -28.48 -20.39
C GLN A 62 5.05 -28.31 -21.89
N THR A 63 6.02 -27.46 -22.26
CA THR A 63 6.43 -27.24 -23.64
C THR A 63 7.94 -27.13 -23.76
N SER A 64 8.48 -27.61 -24.89
CA SER A 64 9.88 -27.45 -25.28
C SER A 64 10.10 -26.25 -26.21
N GLU A 65 9.07 -25.44 -26.46
CA GLU A 65 9.16 -24.30 -27.37
C GLU A 65 9.83 -23.09 -26.70
N GLU A 66 11.12 -22.92 -26.99
CA GLU A 66 11.99 -21.86 -26.45
C GLU A 66 11.47 -20.44 -26.75
N ILE A 67 10.75 -20.26 -27.87
CA ILE A 67 10.15 -18.98 -28.26
C ILE A 67 9.09 -18.51 -27.26
N ILE A 68 8.26 -19.42 -26.75
CA ILE A 68 7.20 -19.11 -25.78
C ILE A 68 7.82 -18.74 -24.42
N ILE A 69 8.87 -19.48 -24.03
CA ILE A 69 9.60 -19.24 -22.78
C ILE A 69 10.27 -17.86 -22.80
N ASN A 70 10.99 -17.54 -23.88
CA ASN A 70 11.68 -16.26 -24.02
C ASN A 70 10.69 -15.08 -24.01
N LYS A 71 9.55 -15.22 -24.72
CA LYS A 71 8.48 -14.20 -24.72
C LYS A 71 7.98 -13.87 -23.32
N ILE A 72 7.86 -14.87 -22.44
CA ILE A 72 7.37 -14.70 -21.07
C ILE A 72 8.47 -14.14 -20.15
N GLN A 73 9.73 -14.55 -20.34
CA GLN A 73 10.87 -14.00 -19.59
C GLN A 73 11.07 -12.52 -19.89
N GLU A 74 10.96 -12.12 -21.17
CA GLU A 74 11.08 -10.74 -21.64
C GLU A 74 9.86 -9.87 -21.31
N GLU A 75 8.74 -10.47 -20.89
CA GLU A 75 7.51 -9.74 -20.60
C GLU A 75 7.69 -8.81 -19.38
N GLU A 76 7.71 -7.50 -19.62
CA GLU A 76 7.67 -6.50 -18.55
C GLU A 76 6.34 -6.59 -17.80
N THR A 77 6.41 -6.67 -16.47
CA THR A 77 5.21 -6.76 -15.65
C THR A 77 4.48 -5.42 -15.67
N LEU A 78 3.17 -5.43 -15.95
CA LEU A 78 2.39 -4.20 -16.06
C LEU A 78 2.25 -3.49 -14.71
N GLU A 79 2.96 -2.37 -14.53
CA GLU A 79 2.92 -1.54 -13.30
C GLU A 79 1.49 -1.11 -12.90
N HIS A 80 0.59 -0.91 -13.85
CA HIS A 80 -0.79 -0.52 -13.52
C HIS A 80 -1.60 -1.66 -12.87
N LEU A 81 -1.26 -2.91 -13.20
CA LEU A 81 -1.85 -4.10 -12.59
C LEU A 81 -1.37 -4.27 -11.15
N TRP A 82 -0.08 -3.98 -10.92
CA TRP A 82 0.54 -3.85 -9.60
C TRP A 82 -0.22 -2.86 -8.72
N PHE A 83 -0.42 -1.63 -9.22
CA PHE A 83 -1.13 -0.60 -8.48
C PHE A 83 -2.56 -1.07 -8.14
N TYR A 84 -3.22 -1.82 -9.01
CA TYR A 84 -4.58 -2.29 -8.76
C TYR A 84 -4.64 -3.34 -7.63
N ILE A 85 -3.74 -4.33 -7.63
CA ILE A 85 -3.72 -5.41 -6.64
C ILE A 85 -3.39 -4.84 -5.25
N GLU A 86 -2.33 -4.03 -5.15
CA GLU A 86 -1.89 -3.43 -3.88
C GLU A 86 -2.95 -2.51 -3.26
N ASN A 87 -3.61 -1.68 -4.08
CA ASN A 87 -4.67 -0.80 -3.59
C ASN A 87 -5.94 -1.58 -3.22
N SER A 88 -6.24 -2.69 -3.89
CA SER A 88 -7.40 -3.52 -3.54
C SER A 88 -7.20 -4.19 -2.17
N GLN A 89 -6.01 -4.75 -1.92
CA GLN A 89 -5.65 -5.29 -0.61
C GLN A 89 -5.70 -4.23 0.49
N THR A 90 -5.15 -3.04 0.22
CA THR A 90 -5.20 -1.91 1.17
C THR A 90 -6.63 -1.51 1.50
N ILE A 91 -7.51 -1.49 0.49
CA ILE A 91 -8.93 -1.16 0.67
C ILE A 91 -9.63 -2.21 1.54
N ASP A 92 -9.35 -3.50 1.36
CA ASP A 92 -10.00 -4.55 2.12
C ASP A 92 -9.52 -4.61 3.58
N VAL A 93 -8.24 -4.37 3.84
CA VAL A 93 -7.71 -4.14 5.19
C VAL A 93 -8.37 -2.92 5.85
N LEU A 94 -8.53 -1.82 5.12
CA LEU A 94 -9.21 -0.63 5.63
C LEU A 94 -10.70 -0.87 5.91
N LYS A 95 -11.41 -1.62 5.06
CA LYS A 95 -12.82 -2.02 5.30
C LYS A 95 -12.94 -2.89 6.55
N HIS A 96 -12.02 -3.83 6.75
CA HIS A 96 -12.00 -4.68 7.93
C HIS A 96 -11.80 -3.86 9.21
N HIS A 97 -10.83 -2.94 9.23
CA HIS A 97 -10.63 -2.02 10.35
C HIS A 97 -11.84 -1.11 10.60
N LEU A 98 -12.50 -0.63 9.54
CA LEU A 98 -13.70 0.19 9.68
C LEU A 98 -14.85 -0.61 10.31
N LYS A 99 -15.02 -1.88 9.91
CA LYS A 99 -16.02 -2.80 10.48
C LYS A 99 -15.74 -3.08 11.96
N GLN A 100 -14.49 -3.35 12.32
CA GLN A 100 -14.08 -3.52 13.72
C GLN A 100 -14.32 -2.25 14.55
N LYS A 101 -13.97 -1.07 14.02
CA LYS A 101 -14.20 0.20 14.71
C LYS A 101 -15.69 0.49 14.95
N ASN A 102 -16.54 0.16 13.97
CA ASN A 102 -17.99 0.30 14.11
C ASN A 102 -18.56 -0.69 15.14
N LEU A 103 -18.04 -1.92 15.21
CA LEU A 103 -18.43 -2.89 16.24
C LEU A 103 -18.03 -2.42 17.63
N VAL A 104 -16.79 -1.94 17.80
CA VAL A 104 -16.31 -1.37 19.08
C VAL A 104 -17.15 -0.16 19.50
N SER A 105 -17.45 0.75 18.56
CA SER A 105 -18.31 1.92 18.85
C SER A 105 -19.72 1.52 19.29
N LYS A 106 -20.25 0.42 18.76
CA LYS A 106 -21.57 -0.10 19.11
C LYS A 106 -21.55 -0.79 20.48
N CYS A 107 -20.48 -1.52 20.82
CA CYS A 107 -20.32 -2.12 22.15
C CYS A 107 -20.13 -1.08 23.26
N VAL A 108 -19.51 0.07 22.96
CA VAL A 108 -19.35 1.17 23.93
C VAL A 108 -20.68 1.89 24.17
N SER A 109 -21.53 2.07 23.16
CA SER A 109 -22.83 2.74 23.36
C SER A 109 -23.80 1.91 24.21
N TYR A 110 -23.74 0.57 24.16
CA TYR A 110 -24.59 -0.28 25.00
C TYR A 110 -24.20 -0.27 26.48
N LYS A 111 -22.95 0.09 26.83
CA LYS A 111 -22.53 0.19 28.24
C LYS A 111 -22.89 1.52 28.89
N GLU A 112 -23.15 2.57 28.10
CA GLU A 112 -23.56 3.88 28.62
C GLU A 112 -25.08 4.00 28.82
N GLU A 113 -25.89 3.12 28.22
CA GLU A 113 -27.36 3.10 28.41
C GLU A 113 -27.83 2.19 29.57
N GLU A 114 -26.96 1.34 30.16
CA GLU A 114 -27.32 0.46 31.29
C GLU A 114 -27.00 1.06 32.68
N GLU A 115 -26.36 2.23 32.78
CA GLU A 115 -25.98 2.83 34.08
C GLU A 115 -26.87 4.01 34.53
N ASP A 116 -27.87 4.44 33.75
CA ASP A 116 -28.73 5.60 34.08
C ASP A 116 -30.19 5.26 34.47
N GLU A 117 -30.54 3.99 34.68
CA GLU A 117 -31.84 3.60 35.26
C GLU A 117 -31.69 3.04 36.68
N LYS A 118 -31.39 3.93 37.63
CA LYS A 118 -31.78 3.72 39.03
C LYS A 118 -32.38 4.97 39.63
N ASP A 119 -33.55 4.73 40.25
CA ASP A 119 -34.22 5.51 41.28
C ASP A 119 -35.26 6.52 40.77
N GLU A 120 -36.55 6.11 40.73
CA GLU A 120 -37.51 6.43 41.81
C GLU A 120 -38.66 5.39 41.79
N GLY A 121 -38.99 4.83 42.95
CA GLY A 121 -40.04 3.82 43.10
C GLY A 121 -41.45 4.39 43.13
N ASP A 122 -42.45 3.53 42.94
CA ASP A 122 -43.45 3.25 43.98
C ASP A 122 -44.29 2.03 43.60
N GLU A 123 -44.83 1.43 44.66
CA GLU A 123 -45.62 0.21 44.78
C GLU A 123 -46.78 0.07 43.76
N ASP A 124 -46.98 -1.13 43.22
CA ASP A 124 -48.27 -1.83 43.36
C ASP A 124 -48.21 -3.27 42.83
N GLU A 125 -48.81 -4.13 43.64
CA GLU A 125 -49.06 -5.56 43.45
C GLU A 125 -49.89 -5.80 42.18
N ASP A 126 -49.55 -6.81 41.36
CA ASP A 126 -50.44 -7.94 41.15
C ASP A 126 -49.83 -9.01 40.21
N GLU A 127 -50.13 -10.24 40.63
CA GLU A 127 -49.99 -11.55 40.00
C GLU A 127 -50.32 -11.57 38.50
N ASP A 128 -49.54 -12.27 37.66
CA ASP A 128 -50.01 -13.53 37.06
C ASP A 128 -48.90 -14.24 36.25
N ASP A 129 -49.13 -15.54 36.19
CA ASP A 129 -48.42 -16.73 35.75
C ASP A 129 -47.96 -16.74 34.27
N GLY A 130 -46.90 -17.50 34.00
CA GLY A 130 -46.37 -17.66 32.64
C GLY A 130 -45.07 -18.43 32.54
N GLU A 131 -45.14 -19.72 32.90
CA GLU A 131 -44.17 -20.78 32.61
C GLU A 131 -43.63 -20.77 31.16
N ASP A 132 -42.32 -21.02 31.02
CA ASP A 132 -41.70 -22.00 30.10
C ASP A 132 -40.18 -21.74 30.14
N GLU A 133 -39.42 -22.57 30.87
CA GLU A 133 -38.74 -23.75 30.33
C GLU A 133 -37.92 -23.43 29.07
N ASP A 134 -36.62 -23.23 29.25
CA ASP A 134 -35.66 -24.14 28.61
C ASP A 134 -34.29 -24.06 29.29
N GLU A 135 -33.98 -25.17 29.95
CA GLU A 135 -32.67 -25.61 30.41
C GLU A 135 -31.73 -25.91 29.21
N ASN A 136 -30.45 -26.12 29.53
CA ASN A 136 -29.30 -26.56 28.71
C ASN A 136 -28.36 -25.41 28.30
N ASP A 137 -27.06 -25.46 28.55
CA ASP A 137 -26.15 -26.49 29.07
C ASP A 137 -24.85 -25.68 29.33
N GLU A 138 -24.26 -25.66 30.54
CA GLU A 138 -23.07 -26.46 30.90
C GLU A 138 -22.27 -26.89 29.64
N ASP A 139 -20.99 -26.58 29.44
CA ASP A 139 -19.88 -26.77 30.36
C ASP A 139 -18.56 -26.33 29.68
N ASP A 140 -17.49 -26.38 30.49
CA ASP A 140 -16.06 -26.46 30.14
C ASP A 140 -15.29 -25.15 29.86
N GLU A 141 -14.89 -24.56 30.99
CA GLU A 141 -13.49 -24.52 31.44
C GLU A 141 -12.46 -25.11 30.46
N ASP A 142 -11.46 -24.31 30.07
CA ASP A 142 -10.09 -24.75 30.25
C ASP A 142 -9.16 -23.55 30.41
N GLU A 143 -8.64 -23.46 31.63
CA GLU A 143 -7.46 -22.73 32.00
C GLU A 143 -6.24 -23.41 31.34
N ASP A 144 -5.45 -22.67 30.58
CA ASP A 144 -4.03 -22.96 30.47
C ASP A 144 -3.26 -21.64 30.60
N LYS A 145 -2.78 -21.46 31.84
CA LYS A 145 -1.59 -20.68 32.17
C LYS A 145 -0.36 -21.57 31.98
N ASP A 146 0.80 -20.93 32.10
CA ASP A 146 2.15 -21.47 32.07
C ASP A 146 2.77 -21.48 30.66
N ASP A 147 4.02 -21.10 30.45
CA ASP A 147 4.98 -20.49 31.35
C ASP A 147 6.07 -19.82 30.49
N GLU A 148 6.77 -18.90 31.14
CA GLU A 148 8.18 -18.55 30.99
C GLU A 148 9.00 -19.24 29.89
N ASP A 149 9.66 -18.41 29.06
CA ASP A 149 11.08 -18.62 28.77
C ASP A 149 11.75 -17.25 28.51
N GLU A 150 12.37 -16.75 29.57
CA GLU A 150 13.54 -15.87 29.52
C GLU A 150 14.74 -16.71 29.10
N GLU A 151 15.43 -16.41 27.98
CA GLU A 151 16.90 -16.48 27.81
C GLU A 151 17.22 -15.56 26.59
N ASP A 152 17.84 -14.39 26.75
CA ASP A 152 19.26 -14.15 27.06
C ASP A 152 20.20 -14.76 26.00
N GLU A 153 20.39 -14.06 24.88
CA GLU A 153 21.50 -14.31 23.95
C GLU A 153 22.31 -13.02 23.83
N GLU A 154 23.48 -13.12 24.43
CA GLU A 154 24.46 -12.08 24.69
C GLU A 154 24.96 -11.34 23.45
N GLU A 155 25.40 -10.11 23.71
CA GLU A 155 26.42 -9.39 22.95
C GLU A 155 27.59 -10.31 22.57
N ARG A 156 27.75 -10.60 21.27
CA ARG A 156 29.07 -10.85 20.69
C ARG A 156 29.48 -9.72 19.79
N ASN A 157 30.23 -8.79 20.39
CA ASN A 157 31.27 -8.04 19.71
C ASN A 157 32.32 -9.04 19.19
N ASP A 158 32.31 -9.33 17.90
CA ASP A 158 33.52 -9.79 17.23
C ASP A 158 33.96 -8.75 16.21
N GLU A 159 35.01 -8.07 16.63
CA GLU A 159 35.88 -7.20 15.87
C GLU A 159 36.62 -8.02 14.79
N LYS A 160 36.77 -7.44 13.61
CA LYS A 160 37.76 -7.73 12.55
C LYS A 160 37.39 -8.77 11.48
N GLY A 161 37.16 -8.22 10.30
CA GLY A 161 37.26 -8.91 9.02
C GLY A 161 37.19 -7.90 7.90
N GLU A 162 38.31 -7.21 7.64
CA GLU A 162 38.52 -6.55 6.35
C GLU A 162 38.46 -7.63 5.27
N ASP A 163 37.46 -7.59 4.38
CA ASP A 163 37.61 -8.20 3.08
C ASP A 163 36.86 -7.42 2.01
N GLU A 164 37.64 -6.98 1.03
CA GLU A 164 37.20 -6.28 -0.17
C GLU A 164 36.53 -7.29 -1.11
N SER A 165 35.23 -7.17 -1.37
CA SER A 165 34.67 -7.65 -2.64
C SER A 165 33.37 -6.96 -3.04
N ASN A 166 33.55 -6.09 -4.03
CA ASN A 166 32.73 -5.73 -5.18
C ASN A 166 31.36 -6.39 -5.42
N ASP A 167 30.47 -5.53 -5.94
CA ASP A 167 29.31 -5.78 -6.83
C ASP A 167 28.11 -6.54 -6.27
N SER A 168 27.17 -5.78 -5.71
CA SER A 168 25.74 -6.15 -5.75
C SER A 168 24.86 -4.89 -5.75
N ASP A 169 24.15 -4.71 -6.85
CA ASP A 169 23.21 -3.62 -7.16
C ASP A 169 21.92 -3.74 -6.32
N GLY A 170 22.07 -3.68 -4.99
CA GLY A 170 20.97 -3.60 -4.04
C GLY A 170 20.46 -2.16 -3.98
N VAL A 171 19.35 -1.88 -4.68
CA VAL A 171 18.72 -0.55 -4.67
C VAL A 171 18.34 -0.15 -3.24
N ASP A 172 19.15 0.77 -2.76
CA ASP A 172 19.33 1.27 -1.41
C ASP A 172 18.12 2.11 -0.96
N THR A 173 16.97 1.48 -0.69
CA THR A 173 15.77 2.18 -0.20
C THR A 173 15.93 2.79 1.21
N LYS A 174 16.98 2.40 1.95
CA LYS A 174 17.36 3.03 3.22
C LYS A 174 18.02 4.41 3.04
N LYS A 175 18.57 4.71 1.86
CA LYS A 175 19.28 5.99 1.58
C LYS A 175 18.35 7.21 1.51
N THR A 176 17.08 7.03 1.16
CA THR A 176 16.14 8.14 0.93
C THR A 176 15.59 8.75 2.23
N LYS A 177 15.34 7.95 3.27
CA LYS A 177 14.91 8.47 4.59
C LYS A 177 16.02 9.24 5.31
N SER A 178 17.27 8.81 5.15
CA SER A 178 18.47 9.47 5.70
C SER A 178 18.64 10.88 5.13
N SER A 179 18.57 11.02 3.80
CA SER A 179 18.73 12.30 3.08
C SER A 179 17.82 13.43 3.57
N PHE A 180 16.60 13.09 3.97
CA PHE A 180 15.63 14.11 4.38
C PHE A 180 15.88 14.63 5.81
N VAL A 181 16.17 13.74 6.77
CA VAL A 181 16.49 14.16 8.15
C VAL A 181 17.69 15.10 8.11
N ASP A 182 18.70 14.76 7.31
CA ASP A 182 19.86 15.59 7.07
C ASP A 182 19.50 16.96 6.49
N LYS A 183 18.56 17.01 5.53
CA LYS A 183 18.11 18.27 4.94
C LYS A 183 17.45 19.18 5.97
N ILE A 184 16.65 18.63 6.88
CA ILE A 184 16.06 19.42 7.97
C ILE A 184 17.12 19.87 8.96
N LEU A 185 18.02 18.98 9.37
CA LEU A 185 19.09 19.36 10.29
C LEU A 185 19.97 20.45 9.69
N LYS A 186 20.32 20.36 8.40
CA LYS A 186 21.02 21.41 7.64
C LYS A 186 20.23 22.72 7.61
N THR A 187 18.91 22.66 7.47
CA THR A 187 18.04 23.85 7.44
C THR A 187 17.95 24.51 8.82
N ILE A 188 17.80 23.71 9.88
CA ILE A 188 17.83 24.16 11.28
C ILE A 188 19.18 24.84 11.56
N LYS A 189 20.28 24.16 11.24
CA LYS A 189 21.64 24.68 11.43
C LYS A 189 21.83 26.00 10.70
N ARG A 190 21.45 26.07 9.43
CA ARG A 190 21.49 27.32 8.64
C ARG A 190 20.66 28.43 9.28
N TYR A 191 19.46 28.14 9.78
CA TYR A 191 18.62 29.14 10.45
C TYR A 191 19.31 29.71 11.69
N ILE A 192 19.88 28.83 12.52
CA ILE A 192 20.59 29.18 13.76
C ILE A 192 21.84 30.00 13.44
N GLU A 193 22.62 29.61 12.44
CA GLU A 193 23.83 30.34 12.00
C GLU A 193 23.54 31.73 11.43
N THR A 194 22.38 31.90 10.78
CA THR A 194 22.03 33.15 10.07
C THR A 194 21.13 34.09 10.86
N THR A 195 20.67 33.68 12.04
CA THR A 195 19.77 34.46 12.88
C THR A 195 20.45 34.77 14.21
N PRO A 196 20.41 36.01 14.72
CA PRO A 196 20.96 36.32 16.04
C PRO A 196 20.28 35.49 17.15
N PRO A 197 21.01 35.04 18.19
CA PRO A 197 20.46 34.19 19.25
C PRO A 197 19.21 34.75 19.94
N ASN A 198 19.17 36.07 20.15
CA ASN A 198 18.02 36.73 20.77
C ASN A 198 16.73 36.64 19.93
N ASP A 199 16.87 36.45 18.62
CA ASP A 199 15.80 36.32 17.64
C ASP A 199 15.43 34.87 17.33
N TRP A 200 16.15 33.89 17.89
CA TRP A 200 15.78 32.49 17.74
C TRP A 200 14.38 32.25 18.31
N SER A 201 13.56 31.62 17.47
CA SER A 201 12.20 31.23 17.77
C SER A 201 11.88 30.05 16.88
N TYR A 202 11.38 28.99 17.48
CA TYR A 202 10.93 27.81 16.76
C TYR A 202 9.77 28.17 15.83
N ASN A 203 8.84 29.03 16.25
CA ASN A 203 7.74 29.48 15.40
C ASN A 203 8.22 30.29 14.19
N LYS A 204 9.18 31.21 14.38
CA LYS A 204 9.79 31.95 13.26
C LYS A 204 10.52 31.01 12.30
N PHE A 205 11.20 29.99 12.82
CA PHE A 205 11.81 28.95 12.01
C PHE A 205 10.75 28.20 11.17
N LEU A 206 9.64 27.79 11.78
CA LEU A 206 8.55 27.12 11.08
C LEU A 206 7.93 28.01 9.98
N GLN A 207 7.74 29.31 10.27
CA GLN A 207 7.21 30.28 9.30
C GLN A 207 8.15 30.47 8.10
N LYS A 208 9.45 30.60 8.35
CA LYS A 208 10.44 30.86 7.31
C LYS A 208 10.72 29.66 6.40
N ASN A 209 10.43 28.45 6.88
CA ASN A 209 10.70 27.18 6.18
C ASN A 209 9.42 26.35 6.00
N GLU A 210 8.28 27.03 5.83
CA GLU A 210 6.95 26.41 5.72
C GLU A 210 6.89 25.40 4.56
N ASP A 211 7.50 25.75 3.43
CA ASP A 211 7.61 24.94 2.21
C ASP A 211 8.32 23.60 2.44
N ILE A 212 9.46 23.60 3.14
CA ILE A 212 10.23 22.39 3.45
C ILE A 212 9.45 21.47 4.38
N LEU A 213 8.72 22.04 5.33
CA LEU A 213 7.89 21.30 6.29
C LEU A 213 6.67 20.67 5.61
N ILE A 214 6.02 21.41 4.72
CA ILE A 214 4.92 20.93 3.90
C ILE A 214 5.37 19.78 3.00
N ALA A 215 6.56 19.89 2.39
CA ALA A 215 7.11 18.86 1.51
C ALA A 215 7.40 17.54 2.24
N LYS A 216 7.75 17.58 3.53
CA LYS A 216 8.06 16.38 4.33
C LYS A 216 6.84 15.53 4.63
N TYR A 217 5.67 16.15 4.76
CA TYR A 217 4.58 15.52 5.49
C TYR A 217 4.18 14.19 4.83
N ASP A 218 4.68 13.11 5.43
CA ASP A 218 4.42 11.74 5.05
C ASP A 218 3.07 11.31 5.65
N HIS A 219 2.26 10.64 4.84
CA HIS A 219 0.83 10.43 5.08
C HIS A 219 0.51 9.63 6.35
N HIS A 220 1.50 8.94 6.90
CA HIS A 220 1.32 7.88 7.88
C HIS A 220 1.73 8.24 9.31
N LYS A 221 2.34 9.42 9.57
CA LYS A 221 2.77 9.80 10.92
C LYS A 221 1.95 10.96 11.50
N ASN A 222 1.60 10.86 12.78
CA ASN A 222 0.96 11.94 13.52
C ASN A 222 1.92 13.15 13.58
N TRP A 223 1.44 14.32 13.18
CA TRP A 223 2.26 15.54 13.16
C TRP A 223 2.67 15.99 14.56
N GLN A 224 1.87 15.67 15.58
CA GLN A 224 2.24 15.97 16.97
C GLN A 224 3.60 15.35 17.30
N ASP A 225 3.81 14.10 16.88
CA ASP A 225 5.07 13.39 17.08
C ASP A 225 6.19 14.01 16.26
N GLN A 226 5.93 14.31 14.98
CA GLN A 226 6.95 14.93 14.11
C GLN A 226 7.36 16.32 14.58
N ASN A 227 6.42 17.13 15.06
CA ASN A 227 6.69 18.46 15.57
C ASN A 227 7.45 18.40 16.90
N SER A 228 7.15 17.44 17.76
CA SER A 228 7.93 17.19 18.99
C SER A 228 9.39 16.87 18.63
N VAL A 229 9.60 15.96 17.67
CA VAL A 229 10.93 15.60 17.17
C VAL A 229 11.65 16.80 16.54
N LEU A 230 10.95 17.59 15.72
CA LEU A 230 11.50 18.80 15.10
C LEU A 230 11.90 19.85 16.13
N LYS A 231 11.05 20.12 17.12
CA LYS A 231 11.34 21.04 18.21
C LYS A 231 12.52 20.55 19.04
N LYS A 232 12.59 19.25 19.32
CA LYS A 232 13.74 18.63 20.01
C LYS A 232 15.03 18.85 19.22
N ASN A 233 15.05 18.55 17.93
CA ASN A 233 16.22 18.73 17.07
C ASN A 233 16.64 20.20 16.94
N PHE A 234 15.66 21.12 16.87
CA PHE A 234 15.92 22.55 16.84
C PHE A 234 16.62 23.03 18.12
N ILE A 235 16.09 22.64 19.28
CA ILE A 235 16.67 22.98 20.59
C ILE A 235 18.06 22.36 20.76
N GLU A 236 18.24 21.11 20.35
CA GLU A 236 19.53 20.42 20.43
C GLU A 236 20.59 21.10 19.56
N THR A 237 20.23 21.48 18.33
CA THR A 237 21.15 22.22 17.45
C THR A 237 21.49 23.60 18.03
N ALA A 238 20.54 24.27 18.67
CA ALA A 238 20.77 25.54 19.34
C ALA A 238 21.74 25.38 20.52
N ARG A 239 21.58 24.33 21.34
CA ARG A 239 22.48 23.99 22.46
C ARG A 239 23.91 23.72 22.02
N GLN A 240 24.08 23.07 20.88
CA GLN A 240 25.41 22.82 20.30
C GLN A 240 26.08 24.10 19.81
N THR A 241 25.31 25.18 19.60
CA THR A 241 25.81 26.44 19.06
C THR A 241 26.09 27.49 20.15
N ILE A 242 25.34 27.50 21.24
CA ILE A 242 25.50 28.48 22.33
C ILE A 242 25.34 27.83 23.71
N THR A 243 26.05 28.36 24.70
CA THR A 243 26.01 27.91 26.11
C THR A 243 25.04 28.71 26.99
N ASP A 244 24.37 29.73 26.46
CA ASP A 244 23.43 30.58 27.22
C ASP A 244 22.12 29.84 27.53
N GLU A 245 22.00 29.36 28.77
CA GLU A 245 20.83 28.62 29.24
C GLU A 245 19.54 29.45 29.28
N LEU A 246 19.60 30.79 29.36
CA LEU A 246 18.39 31.61 29.33
C LEU A 246 17.73 31.55 27.95
N ILE A 247 18.54 31.60 26.89
CA ILE A 247 18.06 31.47 25.50
C ILE A 247 17.52 30.06 25.25
N ILE A 248 18.22 29.03 25.71
CA ILE A 248 17.76 27.63 25.56
C ILE A 248 16.45 27.39 26.31
N ASN A 249 16.31 27.89 27.53
CA ASN A 249 15.08 27.77 28.30
C ASN A 249 13.91 28.55 27.68
N LYS A 250 14.18 29.73 27.09
CA LYS A 250 13.19 30.45 26.28
C LYS A 250 12.67 29.59 25.12
N LEU A 251 13.55 28.91 24.39
CA LEU A 251 13.17 28.04 23.26
C LEU A 251 12.38 26.80 23.71
N LYS A 252 12.76 26.17 24.82
CA LYS A 252 12.02 25.04 25.40
C LYS A 252 10.59 25.44 25.74
N ASN A 253 10.43 26.58 26.39
CA ASN A 253 9.15 27.08 26.88
C ASN A 253 8.30 27.77 25.80
N GLU A 254 8.83 27.96 24.59
CA GLU A 254 8.08 28.59 23.50
C GLU A 254 6.86 27.74 23.12
N ARG A 255 5.67 28.33 23.28
CA ARG A 255 4.42 27.71 22.83
C ARG A 255 4.33 27.77 21.32
N ILE A 256 3.86 26.68 20.72
CA ILE A 256 3.65 26.61 19.27
C ILE A 256 2.50 27.53 18.89
N ASP A 257 2.69 28.31 17.84
CA ASP A 257 1.63 29.13 17.25
C ASP A 257 0.57 28.22 16.61
N LYS A 258 -0.59 28.12 17.26
CA LYS A 258 -1.73 27.34 16.78
C LYS A 258 -2.24 27.83 15.43
N ASN A 259 -2.13 29.13 15.11
CA ASN A 259 -2.61 29.66 13.84
C ASN A 259 -1.68 29.25 12.69
N LEU A 260 -0.37 29.29 12.91
CA LEU A 260 0.60 28.75 11.96
C LEU A 260 0.36 27.25 11.72
N TRP A 261 0.04 26.52 12.79
CA TRP A 261 -0.28 25.11 12.70
C TRP A 261 -1.51 24.84 11.83
N ILE A 262 -2.60 25.59 12.01
CA ILE A 262 -3.80 25.50 11.17
C ILE A 262 -3.46 25.82 9.71
N LYS A 263 -2.61 26.81 9.45
CA LYS A 263 -2.18 27.17 8.08
C LYS A 263 -1.43 26.02 7.40
N ILE A 264 -0.41 25.45 8.06
CA ILE A 264 0.35 24.31 7.52
C ILE A 264 -0.57 23.12 7.26
N ALA A 265 -1.49 22.82 8.20
CA ALA A 265 -2.44 21.72 8.05
C ALA A 265 -3.40 21.95 6.86
N ASN A 266 -3.88 23.17 6.66
CA ASN A 266 -4.76 23.51 5.53
C ASN A 266 -4.01 23.50 4.19
N ALA A 267 -2.80 24.07 4.13
CA ALA A 267 -1.95 24.04 2.94
C ALA A 267 -1.68 22.59 2.49
N LYS A 268 -1.42 21.70 3.45
CA LYS A 268 -1.29 20.26 3.21
C LYS A 268 -2.57 19.65 2.65
N LYS A 269 -3.74 19.93 3.24
CA LYS A 269 -5.03 19.42 2.73
C LYS A 269 -5.23 19.78 1.26
N GLU A 270 -4.91 21.02 0.88
CA GLU A 270 -4.99 21.48 -0.50
C GLU A 270 -3.97 20.78 -1.42
N ILE A 271 -2.72 20.60 -0.99
CA ILE A 271 -1.72 19.84 -1.76
C ILE A 271 -2.16 18.40 -1.98
N ILE A 272 -2.73 17.74 -0.97
CA ILE A 272 -3.27 16.38 -1.09
C ILE A 272 -4.41 16.35 -2.11
N LYS A 273 -5.32 17.33 -2.05
CA LYS A 273 -6.43 17.46 -2.99
C LYS A 273 -5.92 17.66 -4.42
N ILE A 274 -4.89 18.49 -4.62
CA ILE A 274 -4.23 18.71 -5.92
C ILE A 274 -3.57 17.42 -6.41
N ARG A 275 -2.79 16.73 -5.58
CA ARG A 275 -2.15 15.45 -5.93
C ARG A 275 -3.18 14.39 -6.33
N ARG A 276 -4.28 14.26 -5.58
CA ARG A 276 -5.38 13.35 -5.93
C ARG A 276 -6.01 13.71 -7.28
N LYS A 277 -6.18 15.01 -7.56
CA LYS A 277 -6.70 15.49 -8.85
C LYS A 277 -5.73 15.18 -10.00
N ILE A 278 -4.43 15.43 -9.82
CA ILE A 278 -3.39 15.10 -10.81
C ILE A 278 -3.37 13.60 -11.08
N ASN A 279 -3.31 12.77 -10.03
CA ASN A 279 -3.31 11.31 -10.18
C ASN A 279 -4.57 10.80 -10.85
N LYS A 280 -5.74 11.37 -10.53
CA LYS A 280 -7.00 11.05 -11.20
C LYS A 280 -6.92 11.41 -12.69
N ASN A 281 -6.52 12.62 -13.01
CA ASN A 281 -6.39 13.09 -14.40
C ASN A 281 -5.39 12.25 -15.21
N MET A 282 -4.25 11.88 -14.61
CA MET A 282 -3.24 11.04 -15.24
C MET A 282 -3.78 9.65 -15.51
N LYS A 283 -4.45 9.03 -14.52
CA LYS A 283 -5.13 7.73 -14.70
C LYS A 283 -6.21 7.80 -15.78
N ASP A 284 -6.98 8.88 -15.82
CA ASP A 284 -8.02 9.07 -16.83
C ASP A 284 -7.41 9.26 -18.23
N THR A 285 -6.28 9.95 -18.34
CA THR A 285 -5.53 10.15 -19.60
C THR A 285 -4.98 8.82 -20.11
N ILE A 286 -4.24 8.09 -19.27
CA ILE A 286 -3.70 6.75 -19.62
C ILE A 286 -4.84 5.80 -20.01
N ARG A 287 -5.95 5.80 -19.27
CA ARG A 287 -7.12 4.96 -19.59
C ARG A 287 -7.70 5.31 -20.97
N ASN A 288 -7.75 6.58 -21.33
CA ASN A 288 -8.28 7.01 -22.62
C ASN A 288 -7.32 6.66 -23.78
N GLU A 289 -6.01 6.79 -23.59
CA GLU A 289 -5.00 6.38 -24.57
C GLU A 289 -5.06 4.87 -24.82
N ILE A 290 -5.11 4.06 -23.76
CA ILE A 290 -5.27 2.59 -23.88
C ILE A 290 -6.55 2.25 -24.65
N ARG A 291 -7.69 2.89 -24.33
CA ARG A 291 -8.94 2.68 -25.06
C ARG A 291 -8.81 3.04 -26.54
N GLN A 292 -8.09 4.12 -26.87
CA GLN A 292 -7.88 4.53 -28.24
C GLN A 292 -7.03 3.52 -29.00
N ILE A 293 -5.95 3.03 -28.41
CA ILE A 293 -5.10 1.97 -28.99
C ILE A 293 -5.92 0.71 -29.26
N ILE A 294 -6.65 0.22 -28.25
CA ILE A 294 -7.50 -0.98 -28.37
C ILE A 294 -8.54 -0.79 -29.49
N ASN A 295 -9.18 0.38 -29.56
CA ASN A 295 -10.18 0.63 -30.60
C ASN A 295 -9.57 0.68 -32.01
N ASN A 296 -8.35 1.22 -32.16
CA ASN A 296 -7.65 1.24 -33.44
C ASN A 296 -7.29 -0.18 -33.88
N GLU A 297 -6.67 -0.96 -33.00
CA GLU A 297 -6.30 -2.36 -33.29
C GLU A 297 -7.53 -3.23 -33.60
N LEU A 298 -8.62 -3.08 -32.84
CA LEU A 298 -9.86 -3.78 -33.12
C LEU A 298 -10.47 -3.40 -34.48
N ASN A 299 -10.32 -2.15 -34.91
CA ASN A 299 -10.78 -1.74 -36.23
C ASN A 299 -9.90 -2.31 -37.34
N ASP A 300 -8.58 -2.33 -37.16
CA ASP A 300 -7.65 -2.95 -38.12
C ASP A 300 -7.91 -4.45 -38.27
N ILE A 301 -8.12 -5.16 -37.16
CA ILE A 301 -8.50 -6.59 -37.18
C ILE A 301 -9.83 -6.79 -37.90
N LYS A 302 -10.85 -5.96 -37.63
CA LYS A 302 -12.14 -6.06 -38.32
C LYS A 302 -12.01 -5.84 -39.82
N ASP A 303 -11.17 -4.90 -40.24
CA ASP A 303 -10.96 -4.61 -41.65
C ASP A 303 -10.16 -5.71 -42.34
N GLN A 304 -9.21 -6.36 -41.65
CA GLN A 304 -8.53 -7.55 -42.14
C GLN A 304 -9.51 -8.72 -42.34
N ILE A 305 -10.32 -9.05 -41.33
CA ILE A 305 -11.34 -10.11 -41.42
C ILE A 305 -12.31 -9.84 -42.58
N ARG A 306 -12.76 -8.59 -42.75
CA ARG A 306 -13.64 -8.22 -43.88
C ARG A 306 -12.98 -8.46 -45.24
N LYS A 307 -11.68 -8.17 -45.38
CA LYS A 307 -10.93 -8.41 -46.62
C LYS A 307 -10.81 -9.91 -46.90
N GLU A 308 -10.49 -10.70 -45.89
CA GLU A 308 -10.38 -12.17 -46.01
C GLU A 308 -11.72 -12.80 -46.42
N ILE A 309 -12.82 -12.46 -45.73
CA ILE A 309 -14.18 -12.93 -46.11
C ILE A 309 -14.53 -12.51 -47.54
N SER A 310 -14.20 -11.28 -47.93
CA SER A 310 -14.49 -10.80 -49.30
C SER A 310 -13.71 -11.56 -50.36
N GLN A 311 -12.46 -11.92 -50.06
CA GLN A 311 -11.62 -12.71 -50.94
C GLN A 311 -12.16 -14.13 -51.10
N GLU A 312 -12.44 -14.82 -50.00
CA GLU A 312 -13.02 -16.18 -50.02
C GLU A 312 -14.35 -16.23 -50.78
N LEU A 313 -15.23 -15.24 -50.58
CA LEU A 313 -16.49 -15.16 -51.32
C LEU A 313 -16.30 -14.95 -52.83
N ASN A 314 -15.23 -14.27 -53.25
CA ASN A 314 -14.92 -14.11 -54.66
C ASN A 314 -14.36 -15.41 -55.25
N ASP A 315 -13.51 -16.11 -54.51
CA ASP A 315 -12.94 -17.39 -54.94
C ASP A 315 -14.05 -18.45 -55.11
N ILE A 316 -14.99 -18.52 -54.17
CA ILE A 316 -16.17 -19.40 -54.27
C ILE A 316 -17.03 -19.05 -55.50
N LYS A 317 -17.25 -17.76 -55.78
CA LYS A 317 -18.04 -17.33 -56.95
C LYS A 317 -17.36 -17.76 -58.26
N GLU A 318 -16.03 -17.69 -58.33
CA GLU A 318 -15.29 -18.09 -59.52
C GLU A 318 -15.37 -19.60 -59.74
N GLN A 319 -15.19 -20.40 -58.68
CA GLN A 319 -15.38 -21.86 -58.76
C GLN A 319 -16.78 -22.24 -59.23
N ILE A 320 -17.83 -21.56 -58.75
CA ILE A 320 -19.21 -21.78 -59.21
C ILE A 320 -19.36 -21.46 -60.71
N ARG A 321 -18.70 -20.41 -61.21
CA ARG A 321 -18.72 -20.05 -62.64
C ARG A 321 -18.03 -21.11 -63.49
N GLU A 322 -16.89 -21.61 -63.06
CA GLU A 322 -16.15 -22.67 -63.75
C GLU A 322 -17.00 -23.94 -63.87
N ILE A 323 -17.61 -24.39 -62.76
CA ILE A 323 -18.51 -25.56 -62.74
C ILE A 323 -19.74 -25.35 -63.63
N SER A 324 -20.24 -24.12 -63.77
CA SER A 324 -21.43 -23.83 -64.59
C SER A 324 -21.15 -23.80 -66.11
N GLN A 325 -19.88 -23.78 -66.52
CA GLN A 325 -19.48 -23.77 -67.93
C GLN A 325 -19.16 -25.16 -68.48
N GLU A 326 -18.89 -26.13 -67.61
CA GLU A 326 -18.81 -27.57 -67.92
C GLU A 326 -20.21 -28.17 -68.11
#